data_AF-A0A2T2ZZZ2-F1
#
_entry.id   AF-A0A2T2ZZZ2-F1
#
_cell.length_a   1.000
_cell.length_b   1.000
_cell.length_c   1.000
_cell.angle_alpha   90.00
_cell.angle_beta   90.00
_cell.angle_gamma   90.00
#
_symmetry.space_group_name_H-M   'P 1'
#
loop_
_entity.id
_entity.type
_entity.pdbx_description
1 polymer ?
#
loop_
_entity_poly.entity_id
_entity_poly.type
_entity_poly.pdbx_seq_one_letter_code
_entity_poly.pdbx_strand_id
1 'polypeptide(L)'
;MSDLGLGSFSSPSVDDFMAVRKDLGKEKPSEVKYRLRPVIGRTIDLRENVDVARALNLLSMQCAVNKVRADEHKQKRHERPGLKRKRQKSERWRKRFKDGFKATCARVRVLAKQGW
;
A
#
# COMPACT_ATOMS: atom_id res chain seq x y z
N MET A 1 -50.43 -44.69 33.71
CA MET A 1 -50.69 -43.28 34.08
C MET A 1 -49.35 -42.55 33.93
N SER A 2 -48.98 -42.03 32.76
CA SER A 2 -49.39 -40.72 32.18
C SER A 2 -49.25 -39.61 33.22
N ASP A 3 -48.36 -38.62 33.11
CA ASP A 3 -48.07 -37.77 31.96
C ASP A 3 -46.61 -37.27 31.94
N LEU A 4 -45.98 -37.33 30.78
CA LEU A 4 -44.80 -36.54 30.45
C LEU A 4 -45.29 -35.19 29.90
N GLY A 5 -45.18 -34.13 30.70
CA GLY A 5 -45.52 -32.78 30.28
C GLY A 5 -44.61 -32.30 29.16
N LEU A 6 -45.13 -32.29 27.94
CA LEU A 6 -44.56 -31.54 26.82
C LEU A 6 -44.58 -30.05 27.18
N GLY A 7 -43.45 -29.52 27.63
CA GLY A 7 -43.22 -28.09 27.64
C GLY A 7 -43.34 -27.58 26.21
N SER A 8 -44.34 -26.74 25.94
CA SER A 8 -44.50 -26.09 24.65
C SER A 8 -43.28 -25.22 24.37
N PHE A 9 -42.43 -25.64 23.44
CA PHE A 9 -41.48 -24.73 22.82
C PHE A 9 -42.29 -23.67 22.05
N SER A 10 -42.54 -22.53 22.70
CA SER A 10 -43.00 -21.33 22.04
C SER A 10 -41.96 -20.97 20.98
N SER A 11 -42.33 -21.11 19.70
CA SER A 11 -41.52 -20.58 18.61
C SER A 11 -41.19 -19.12 18.92
N PRO A 12 -39.92 -18.69 18.81
CA PRO A 12 -39.57 -17.29 18.99
C PRO A 12 -40.47 -16.44 18.09
N SER A 13 -41.09 -15.41 18.66
CA SER A 13 -41.92 -14.50 17.88
C SER A 13 -41.07 -13.86 16.78
N VAL A 14 -41.69 -13.46 15.67
CA VAL A 14 -41.05 -12.58 14.69
C VAL A 14 -40.47 -11.33 15.39
N ASP A 15 -41.11 -10.88 16.47
CA ASP A 15 -40.63 -9.77 17.31
C ASP A 15 -39.32 -10.11 18.04
N ASP A 16 -39.16 -11.34 18.53
CA ASP A 16 -37.92 -11.81 19.18
C ASP A 16 -36.79 -11.92 18.15
N PHE A 17 -37.10 -12.41 16.94
CA PHE A 17 -36.14 -12.50 15.85
C PHE A 17 -35.70 -11.09 15.37
N MET A 18 -36.65 -10.13 15.35
CA MET A 18 -36.37 -8.73 15.05
C MET A 18 -35.57 -8.03 16.16
N ALA A 19 -35.76 -8.41 17.42
CA ALA A 19 -35.00 -7.88 18.56
C ALA A 19 -33.53 -8.32 18.52
N VAL A 20 -33.26 -9.62 18.30
CA VAL A 20 -31.89 -10.16 18.18
C VAL A 20 -31.12 -9.53 17.01
N ARG A 21 -31.79 -9.28 15.87
CA ARG A 21 -31.20 -8.59 14.71
C ARG A 21 -30.80 -7.14 15.03
N LYS A 22 -31.49 -6.48 15.96
CA LYS A 22 -31.23 -5.08 16.33
C LYS A 22 -29.93 -4.91 17.14
N ASP A 23 -29.47 -5.99 17.78
CA ASP A 23 -28.32 -5.98 18.68
C ASP A 23 -27.04 -6.56 18.04
N LEU A 24 -27.17 -7.42 17.01
CA LEU A 24 -26.05 -7.97 16.22
C LEU A 24 -25.26 -6.95 15.38
N GLY A 25 -25.68 -5.69 15.33
CA GLY A 25 -25.09 -4.64 14.48
C GLY A 25 -24.48 -3.45 15.21
N LYS A 26 -24.33 -3.50 16.53
CA LYS A 26 -23.99 -2.33 17.36
C LYS A 26 -22.66 -2.40 18.10
N GLU A 27 -21.68 -3.13 17.58
CA GLU A 27 -20.30 -2.71 17.83
C GLU A 27 -19.97 -1.63 16.81
N LYS A 28 -20.25 -0.37 17.18
CA LYS A 28 -19.69 0.77 16.45
C LYS A 28 -18.17 0.54 16.49
N PRO A 29 -17.46 0.45 15.34
CA PRO A 29 -16.01 0.44 15.40
C PRO A 29 -15.64 1.67 16.22
N SER A 30 -14.93 1.45 17.33
CA SER A 30 -14.46 2.53 18.20
C SER A 30 -13.96 3.65 17.30
N GLU A 31 -14.41 4.89 17.53
CA GLU A 31 -14.04 6.02 16.69
C GLU A 31 -12.53 6.30 16.81
N VAL A 32 -11.72 5.47 16.15
CA VAL A 32 -10.27 5.58 16.13
C VAL A 32 -9.97 6.74 15.19
N LYS A 33 -9.74 7.91 15.78
CA LYS A 33 -9.29 9.07 15.04
C LYS A 33 -7.89 8.82 14.49
N TYR A 34 -7.80 8.43 13.22
CA TYR A 34 -6.53 8.25 12.54
C TYR A 34 -5.75 9.56 12.45
N ARG A 35 -4.45 9.51 12.73
CA ARG A 35 -3.56 10.66 12.60
C ARG A 35 -3.13 10.85 11.14
N LEU A 36 -3.98 11.51 10.35
CA LEU A 36 -3.73 11.81 8.93
C LEU A 36 -2.62 12.84 8.74
N ARG A 37 -1.35 12.41 8.80
CA ARG A 37 -0.17 13.21 8.48
C ARG A 37 0.60 12.61 7.31
N PRO A 38 1.43 13.39 6.60
CA PRO A 38 2.35 12.88 5.57
C PRO A 38 3.37 11.83 6.06
N VAL A 39 3.40 11.55 7.37
CA VAL A 39 4.23 10.51 8.00
C VAL A 39 3.65 9.11 7.74
N ILE A 40 2.34 8.97 7.51
CA ILE A 40 1.70 7.66 7.28
C ILE A 40 2.38 6.91 6.12
N GLY A 41 2.64 7.60 5.00
CA GLY A 41 3.31 7.00 3.83
C GLY A 41 4.82 6.73 4.00
N ARG A 42 5.37 6.97 5.20
CA ARG A 42 6.76 6.73 5.60
C ARG A 42 6.85 5.95 6.92
N THR A 43 5.79 5.22 7.26
CA THR A 43 5.73 4.38 8.46
C THR A 43 5.68 2.92 8.02
N ILE A 44 6.45 2.07 8.70
CA ILE A 44 6.45 0.62 8.52
C ILE A 44 6.29 0.02 9.90
N ASP A 45 5.25 -0.79 10.07
CA ASP A 45 4.99 -1.46 11.34
C ASP A 45 5.89 -2.69 11.49
N LEU A 46 6.43 -2.88 12.69
CA LEU A 46 7.15 -4.10 13.03
C LEU A 46 6.13 -5.24 13.17
N ARG A 47 6.32 -6.31 12.38
CA ARG A 47 5.53 -7.53 12.43
C ARG A 47 6.44 -8.68 12.85
N GLU A 48 5.87 -9.80 13.27
CA GLU A 48 6.62 -10.99 13.74
C GLU A 48 7.73 -11.45 12.78
N ASN A 49 7.54 -11.25 11.47
CA ASN A 49 8.49 -11.65 10.43
C ASN A 49 9.47 -10.54 9.98
N VAL A 50 9.49 -9.39 10.64
CA VAL A 50 10.31 -8.22 10.27
C VAL A 50 11.07 -7.72 11.49
N ASP A 51 12.36 -8.05 11.54
CA ASP A 51 13.30 -7.48 12.50
C ASP A 51 13.51 -5.97 12.25
N VAL A 52 14.01 -5.26 13.27
CA VAL A 52 14.20 -3.81 13.21
C VAL A 52 15.15 -3.41 12.07
N ALA A 53 16.23 -4.16 11.83
CA ALA A 53 17.18 -3.83 10.78
C ALA A 53 16.52 -3.97 9.39
N ARG A 54 15.75 -5.04 9.18
CA ARG A 54 14.92 -5.20 7.97
C ARG A 54 13.89 -4.10 7.81
N ALA A 55 13.19 -3.70 8.89
CA ALA A 55 12.23 -2.60 8.84
C ALA A 55 12.88 -1.28 8.40
N LEU A 56 14.07 -0.96 8.91
CA LEU A 56 14.82 0.24 8.50
C LEU A 56 15.26 0.19 7.03
N ASN A 57 15.65 -0.99 6.53
CA ASN A 57 15.97 -1.19 5.13
C ASN A 57 14.73 -1.00 4.24
N LEU A 58 13.59 -1.58 4.63
CA LEU A 58 12.31 -1.38 3.93
C LEU A 58 11.90 0.09 3.92
N LEU A 59 12.10 0.81 5.03
CA LEU A 59 11.80 2.23 5.13
C LEU A 59 12.67 3.06 4.18
N SER A 60 13.96 2.73 4.12
CA SER A 60 14.91 3.34 3.19
C SER A 60 14.54 3.07 1.74
N MET A 61 14.14 1.85 1.40
CA MET A 61 13.64 1.49 0.06
C MET A 61 12.38 2.27 -0.31
N GLN A 62 11.41 2.36 0.59
CA GLN A 62 10.16 3.11 0.37
C GLN A 62 10.43 4.59 0.13
N CYS A 63 11.36 5.19 0.89
CA CYS A 63 11.77 6.58 0.69
C CYS A 63 12.50 6.78 -0.66
N ALA A 64 13.27 5.78 -1.12
CA ALA A 64 13.95 5.82 -2.42
C ALA A 64 12.98 5.69 -3.60
N VAL A 65 11.99 4.78 -3.52
CA VAL A 65 10.93 4.61 -4.53
C VAL A 65 10.13 5.91 -4.68
N ASN A 66 9.79 6.54 -3.56
CA ASN A 66 9.08 7.82 -3.50
C ASN A 66 9.97 9.03 -3.81
N LYS A 67 11.28 8.83 -4.02
CA LYS A 67 12.27 9.87 -4.38
C LYS A 67 12.36 11.04 -3.38
N VAL A 68 12.03 10.79 -2.11
CA VAL A 68 11.98 11.83 -1.05
C VAL A 68 13.29 12.61 -0.96
N ARG A 69 14.43 11.91 -0.94
CA ARG A 69 15.78 12.52 -0.88
C ARG A 69 16.09 13.41 -2.09
N ALA A 70 15.67 12.98 -3.29
CA ALA A 70 15.92 13.74 -4.50
C ALA A 70 15.09 15.03 -4.53
N ASP A 71 13.87 14.97 -4.01
CA ASP A 71 12.99 16.14 -3.95
C ASP A 71 13.40 17.10 -2.84
N GLU A 72 13.80 16.60 -1.67
CA GLU A 72 14.44 17.40 -0.61
C GLU A 72 15.62 18.19 -1.17
N HIS A 73 16.55 17.53 -1.89
CA HIS A 73 17.72 18.19 -2.47
C HIS A 73 17.34 19.27 -3.49
N LYS A 74 16.35 19.02 -4.35
CA LYS A 74 15.86 20.02 -5.33
C LYS A 74 15.15 21.20 -4.65
N GLN A 75 14.50 20.97 -3.51
CA GLN A 75 13.78 22.01 -2.78
C GLN A 75 14.70 22.94 -1.98
N LYS A 76 15.96 22.54 -1.71
CA LYS A 76 16.95 23.39 -1.01
C LYS A 76 17.19 24.73 -1.69
N ARG A 77 16.96 24.84 -3.01
CA ARG A 77 17.13 26.07 -3.78
C ARG A 77 15.99 26.25 -4.76
N HIS A 78 15.63 27.51 -5.03
CA HIS A 78 14.67 27.82 -6.07
C HIS A 78 15.26 27.52 -7.46
N GLU A 79 14.63 26.60 -8.20
CA GLU A 79 14.91 26.34 -9.60
C GLU A 79 13.94 27.12 -10.49
N ARG A 80 14.45 28.02 -11.34
CA ARG A 80 13.63 28.77 -12.30
C ARG A 80 12.85 27.81 -13.23
N PRO A 81 11.59 28.11 -13.60
CA PRO A 81 10.75 27.18 -14.37
C PRO A 81 11.35 26.79 -15.73
N GLY A 82 12.06 27.70 -16.41
CA GLY A 82 12.75 27.41 -17.66
C GLY A 82 13.88 26.39 -17.51
N LEU A 83 14.69 26.50 -16.45
CA LEU A 83 15.77 25.55 -16.15
C LEU A 83 15.19 24.19 -15.78
N LYS A 84 14.14 24.17 -14.94
CA LYS A 84 13.40 22.95 -14.58
C LYS A 84 12.89 22.20 -15.80
N ARG A 85 12.30 22.90 -16.77
CA ARG A 85 11.82 22.30 -18.05
C ARG A 85 12.96 21.67 -18.84
N LYS A 86 14.09 22.37 -18.98
CA LYS A 86 15.29 21.86 -19.70
C LYS A 86 15.84 20.61 -19.02
N ARG A 87 16.00 20.64 -17.69
CA ARG A 87 16.45 19.49 -16.90
C ARG A 87 15.52 18.28 -17.06
N GLN A 88 14.22 18.48 -16.90
CA GLN A 88 13.27 17.38 -17.06
C GLN A 88 13.26 16.79 -18.48
N LYS A 89 13.42 17.62 -19.51
CA LYS A 89 13.55 17.15 -20.91
C LYS A 89 14.77 16.25 -21.05
N SER A 90 15.93 16.66 -20.54
CA SER A 90 17.16 15.87 -20.64
C SER A 90 17.12 14.59 -19.78
N GLU A 91 16.52 14.64 -18.58
CA GLU A 91 16.30 13.47 -17.71
C GLU A 91 15.41 12.42 -18.40
N ARG A 92 14.27 12.86 -18.95
CA ARG A 92 13.34 11.96 -19.67
C ARG A 92 14.00 11.32 -20.88
N TRP A 93 14.77 12.08 -21.65
CA TRP A 93 15.48 11.56 -22.82
C TRP A 93 16.52 10.51 -22.42
N ARG A 94 17.38 10.82 -21.43
CA ARG A 94 18.39 9.86 -20.92
C ARG A 94 17.75 8.58 -20.40
N LYS A 95 16.60 8.68 -19.72
CA LYS A 95 15.85 7.50 -19.25
C LYS A 95 15.39 6.64 -20.42
N ARG A 96 14.71 7.23 -21.41
CA ARG A 96 14.21 6.50 -22.59
C ARG A 96 15.35 5.90 -23.41
N PHE A 97 16.44 6.63 -23.59
CA PHE A 97 17.64 6.13 -24.28
C PHE A 97 18.21 4.91 -23.56
N LYS A 98 18.40 4.98 -22.23
CA LYS A 98 18.90 3.86 -21.43
C LYS A 98 17.97 2.64 -21.53
N ASP A 99 16.67 2.85 -21.48
CA ASP A 99 15.68 1.76 -21.56
C ASP A 99 15.72 1.09 -22.95
N GLY A 100 15.76 1.88 -24.02
CA GLY A 100 15.92 1.37 -25.39
C GLY A 100 17.24 0.64 -25.60
N PHE A 101 18.35 1.21 -25.13
CA PHE A 101 19.68 0.60 -25.23
C PHE A 101 19.74 -0.75 -24.52
N LYS A 102 19.18 -0.85 -23.30
CA LYS A 102 19.08 -2.12 -22.57
C LYS A 102 18.27 -3.16 -23.35
N ALA A 103 17.17 -2.76 -23.98
CA ALA A 103 16.34 -3.64 -24.79
C ALA A 103 17.11 -4.15 -26.03
N THR A 104 17.88 -3.29 -26.70
CA THR A 104 18.76 -3.69 -27.80
C THR A 104 19.82 -4.68 -27.34
N CYS A 105 20.52 -4.42 -26.24
CA CYS A 105 21.51 -5.36 -25.70
C CYS A 105 20.87 -6.71 -25.32
N ALA A 106 19.66 -6.69 -24.75
CA ALA A 106 18.94 -7.92 -24.45
C ALA A 106 18.59 -8.68 -25.74
N ARG A 107 18.15 -7.98 -26.80
CA ARG A 107 17.86 -8.60 -28.10
C ARG A 107 19.10 -9.20 -28.75
N VAL A 108 20.24 -8.50 -28.72
CA VAL A 108 21.52 -9.01 -29.22
C VAL A 108 21.90 -10.31 -28.51
N ARG A 109 21.76 -10.37 -27.18
CA ARG A 109 22.03 -11.60 -26.41
C ARG A 109 21.12 -12.76 -26.81
N VAL A 110 19.85 -12.49 -27.11
CA VAL A 110 18.90 -13.51 -27.57
C VAL A 110 19.30 -14.05 -28.95
N LEU A 111 19.67 -13.17 -29.89
CA LEU A 111 20.11 -13.55 -31.23
C LEU A 111 21.40 -14.37 -31.18
N ALA A 112 22.39 -13.89 -30.41
CA ALA A 112 23.63 -14.61 -30.19
C ALA A 112 23.41 -16.01 -29.60
N LYS A 113 22.45 -16.16 -28.67
CA LYS A 113 22.08 -17.48 -28.11
C LYS A 113 21.44 -18.40 -29.15
N GLN A 114 20.74 -17.84 -30.13
CA GLN A 114 20.12 -18.58 -31.23
C GLN A 114 21.12 -18.95 -32.34
N GLY A 115 22.34 -18.40 -32.31
CA GLY A 115 23.36 -18.62 -33.33
C GLY A 115 23.26 -17.68 -34.54
N TRP A 116 22.50 -16.57 -34.41
CA TRP A 116 22.51 -15.46 -35.36
C TRP A 116 23.62 -14.47 -35.04
#